data_AF-A0A9P1HCW8-F1
#
_entry.id   AF-A0A9P1HCW8-F1
#
_cell.length_a   1.000
_cell.length_b   1.000
_cell.length_c   1.000
_cell.angle_alpha   90.00
_cell.angle_beta   90.00
_cell.angle_gamma   90.00
#
_symmetry.space_group_name_H-M   'P 1'
#
loop_
_entity.id
_entity.type
_entity.pdbx_description
1 polymer ?
#
loop_
_entity_poly.entity_id
_entity_poly.type
_entity_poly.pdbx_seq_one_letter_code
_entity_poly.pdbx_strand_id
1 'polypeptide(L)'
;MELKKLMEHISIIPDYRQPWKVEHKLSDILLLTICAVISGAEGWENIEDFGETHLDFLKQYGDFENGIPVHDTIARVVSCISPAKFHECFINLMRDCHSSDDKDVIAIDGKTLRHSSDKSHRRGAIHVISAFSTMHSLVIGQIKTD
;
A
#
# COMPACT_ATOMS: atom_id res chain seq x y z
N MET A 1 -2.68 11.79 8.21
CA MET A 1 -2.98 11.38 6.83
C MET A 1 -4.48 11.41 6.65
N GLU A 2 -5.01 12.28 5.78
CA GLU A 2 -6.44 12.24 5.48
C GLU A 2 -6.72 11.03 4.59
N LEU A 3 -7.51 10.06 5.07
CA LEU A 3 -7.87 8.84 4.32
C LEU A 3 -8.51 9.15 2.96
N LYS A 4 -9.14 10.33 2.80
CA LYS A 4 -9.66 10.81 1.50
C LYS A 4 -8.55 11.04 0.47
N LYS A 5 -7.43 11.64 0.88
CA LYS A 5 -6.26 11.82 -0.01
C LYS A 5 -5.67 10.48 -0.43
N LEU A 6 -5.62 9.51 0.50
CA LEU A 6 -5.19 8.15 0.14
C LEU A 6 -6.05 7.57 -0.99
N MET A 7 -7.38 7.71 -0.89
CA MET A 7 -8.32 7.25 -1.92
C MET A 7 -8.07 7.91 -3.29
N GLU A 8 -7.79 9.21 -3.32
CA GLU A 8 -7.45 9.92 -4.57
C GLU A 8 -6.19 9.35 -5.23
N HIS A 9 -5.14 9.09 -4.46
CA HIS A 9 -3.89 8.56 -5.00
C HIS A 9 -4.00 7.09 -5.45
N ILE A 10 -4.65 6.22 -4.68
CA ILE A 10 -4.76 4.79 -5.04
C ILE A 10 -5.65 4.58 -6.27
N SER A 11 -6.61 5.49 -6.52
CA SER A 11 -7.50 5.42 -7.69
C SER A 11 -6.76 5.63 -9.02
N ILE A 12 -5.53 6.15 -8.99
CA ILE A 12 -4.67 6.34 -10.18
C ILE A 12 -4.01 5.01 -10.60
N ILE A 13 -3.97 4.01 -9.72
CA ILE A 13 -3.35 2.72 -10.02
C ILE A 13 -4.16 2.01 -11.11
N PRO A 14 -3.54 1.65 -12.25
CA PRO A 14 -4.24 1.00 -13.34
C PRO A 14 -4.74 -0.38 -12.90
N ASP A 15 -6.01 -0.66 -13.18
CA ASP A 15 -6.61 -1.97 -12.99
C ASP A 15 -6.47 -2.82 -14.26
N TYR A 16 -5.58 -3.81 -14.20
CA TYR A 16 -5.33 -4.73 -15.32
C TYR A 16 -6.24 -5.97 -15.32
N ARG A 17 -7.19 -6.07 -14.38
CA ARG A 17 -8.14 -7.19 -14.30
C ARG A 17 -9.13 -7.12 -15.46
N GLN A 18 -9.71 -8.26 -15.81
CA GLN A 18 -10.73 -8.34 -16.87
C GLN A 18 -12.02 -7.65 -16.39
N PRO A 19 -12.49 -6.55 -17.01
CA PRO A 19 -13.57 -5.73 -16.45
C PRO A 19 -14.87 -6.47 -16.14
N TRP A 20 -15.24 -7.48 -16.95
CA TRP A 20 -16.45 -8.28 -16.76
C TRP A 20 -16.34 -9.38 -15.68
N LYS A 21 -15.17 -9.50 -15.03
CA LYS A 21 -14.93 -10.42 -13.90
C LYS A 21 -14.58 -9.66 -12.61
N VAL A 22 -14.83 -8.36 -12.57
CA VAL A 22 -14.54 -7.51 -11.41
C VAL A 22 -15.83 -7.29 -10.63
N GLU A 23 -15.89 -7.87 -9.43
CA GLU A 23 -16.98 -7.61 -8.47
C GLU A 23 -16.56 -6.56 -7.43
N HIS A 24 -15.28 -6.50 -7.05
CA HIS A 24 -14.78 -5.53 -6.06
C HIS A 24 -13.84 -4.52 -6.71
N LYS A 25 -14.09 -3.23 -6.45
CA LYS A 25 -13.27 -2.11 -6.93
C LYS A 25 -11.83 -2.26 -6.43
N LEU A 26 -10.86 -1.92 -7.29
CA LEU A 26 -9.43 -2.03 -6.92
C LEU A 26 -9.10 -1.11 -5.74
N SER A 27 -9.66 0.10 -5.72
CA SER A 27 -9.51 1.06 -4.63
C SER A 27 -10.00 0.51 -3.29
N ASP A 28 -11.14 -0.17 -3.25
CA ASP A 28 -11.70 -0.76 -2.03
C ASP A 28 -10.80 -1.87 -1.48
N ILE A 29 -10.28 -2.74 -2.36
CA ILE A 29 -9.33 -3.81 -1.99
C ILE A 29 -8.05 -3.21 -1.42
N LEU A 30 -7.54 -2.14 -2.04
CA LEU A 30 -6.33 -1.46 -1.60
C LEU A 30 -6.53 -0.75 -0.26
N LEU A 31 -7.65 -0.05 -0.08
CA LEU A 31 -8.02 0.60 1.19
C LEU A 31 -8.09 -0.45 2.31
N LEU A 32 -8.83 -1.54 2.08
CA LEU A 32 -8.96 -2.66 3.02
C LEU A 32 -7.58 -3.21 3.41
N THR A 33 -6.75 -3.52 2.41
CA THR A 33 -5.42 -4.11 2.63
C THR A 33 -4.53 -3.18 3.44
N ILE A 34 -4.49 -1.89 3.12
CA ILE A 34 -3.66 -0.90 3.83
C ILE A 34 -4.14 -0.74 5.27
N CYS A 35 -5.44 -0.58 5.49
CA CYS A 35 -6.01 -0.42 6.83
C CYS A 35 -5.77 -1.66 7.71
N ALA A 36 -5.97 -2.85 7.16
CA ALA A 36 -5.74 -4.10 7.88
C ALA A 36 -4.27 -4.29 8.26
N VAL A 37 -3.35 -4.09 7.32
CA VAL A 37 -1.90 -4.29 7.55
C VAL A 37 -1.35 -3.28 8.57
N ILE A 38 -1.76 -2.01 8.50
CA ILE A 38 -1.38 -1.00 9.51
C ILE A 38 -1.95 -1.35 10.89
N SER A 39 -3.12 -2.00 10.92
CA SER A 39 -3.75 -2.50 12.16
C SER A 39 -3.14 -3.81 12.66
N GLY A 40 -2.11 -4.35 12.00
CA GLY A 40 -1.38 -5.53 12.43
C GLY A 40 -1.77 -6.84 11.73
N ALA A 41 -2.55 -6.81 10.65
CA ALA A 41 -2.85 -8.01 9.88
C ALA A 41 -1.59 -8.55 9.16
N GLU A 42 -1.18 -9.78 9.49
CA GLU A 42 0.00 -10.42 8.90
C GLU A 42 -0.28 -11.37 7.70
N GLY A 43 -1.55 -11.60 7.37
CA GLY A 43 -1.95 -12.57 6.34
C GLY A 43 -3.29 -12.23 5.68
N TRP A 44 -3.60 -12.92 4.58
CA TRP A 44 -4.79 -12.64 3.77
C TRP A 44 -6.10 -12.91 4.52
N GLU A 45 -6.18 -14.00 5.28
CA GLU A 45 -7.33 -14.31 6.16
C GLU A 45 -7.52 -13.20 7.21
N ASN A 46 -6.44 -12.73 7.85
CA ASN A 46 -6.51 -11.62 8.81
C ASN A 46 -7.02 -10.32 8.17
N ILE A 47 -6.74 -10.09 6.88
CA ILE A 47 -7.25 -8.92 6.15
C ILE A 47 -8.75 -9.06 5.89
N GLU A 48 -9.21 -10.25 5.50
CA GLU A 48 -10.64 -10.55 5.37
C GLU A 48 -11.37 -10.35 6.70
N ASP A 49 -10.87 -10.96 7.78
CA ASP A 49 -11.43 -10.84 9.13
C ASP A 49 -11.50 -9.38 9.61
N PHE A 50 -10.45 -8.60 9.35
CA PHE A 50 -10.44 -7.16 9.65
C PHE A 50 -11.55 -6.43 8.89
N GLY A 51 -11.70 -6.74 7.60
CA GLY A 51 -12.72 -6.15 6.74
C GLY A 51 -14.13 -6.43 7.22
N GLU A 52 -14.42 -7.70 7.55
CA GLU A 52 -15.74 -8.11 8.04
C GLU A 52 -16.06 -7.46 9.39
N THR A 53 -15.07 -7.37 10.27
CA THR A 53 -15.24 -6.75 11.60
C THR A 53 -15.43 -5.22 11.53
N HIS A 54 -14.83 -4.55 10.54
CA HIS A 54 -14.78 -3.08 10.45
C HIS A 54 -15.42 -2.53 9.18
N LEU A 55 -16.37 -3.25 8.58
CA LEU A 55 -17.02 -2.86 7.32
C LEU A 55 -17.65 -1.45 7.40
N ASP A 56 -18.29 -1.13 8.53
CA ASP A 56 -18.92 0.18 8.74
C ASP A 56 -17.92 1.34 8.74
N PHE A 57 -16.70 1.10 9.22
CA PHE A 57 -15.61 2.08 9.14
C PHE A 57 -15.11 2.22 7.69
N LEU A 58 -14.91 1.10 7.01
CA LEU A 58 -14.43 1.08 5.63
C LEU A 58 -15.39 1.79 4.65
N LYS A 59 -16.70 1.61 4.84
CA LYS A 59 -17.76 2.28 4.06
C LYS A 59 -17.80 3.81 4.21
N GLN A 60 -17.07 4.39 5.17
CA GLN A 60 -16.93 5.85 5.26
C GLN A 60 -15.98 6.41 4.19
N TYR A 61 -15.16 5.56 3.56
CA TYR A 61 -14.11 5.97 2.63
C TYR A 61 -14.15 5.23 1.29
N GLY A 62 -14.59 3.97 1.27
CA GLY A 62 -14.78 3.17 0.05
C GLY A 62 -16.23 2.73 -0.12
N ASP A 63 -16.54 2.12 -1.26
CA ASP A 63 -17.92 1.81 -1.62
C ASP A 63 -18.37 0.46 -1.03
N PHE A 64 -17.55 -0.59 -1.19
CA PHE A 64 -17.80 -1.95 -0.69
C PHE A 64 -19.21 -2.47 -1.02
N GLU A 65 -19.69 -2.18 -2.25
CA GLU A 65 -21.04 -2.53 -2.72
C GLU A 65 -21.33 -4.04 -2.62
N ASN A 66 -20.31 -4.86 -2.90
CA ASN A 66 -20.38 -6.32 -2.84
C ASN A 66 -19.76 -6.91 -1.56
N GLY A 67 -19.61 -6.09 -0.51
CA GLY A 67 -19.00 -6.51 0.76
C GLY A 67 -17.49 -6.72 0.66
N ILE A 68 -16.95 -7.52 1.58
CA ILE A 68 -15.52 -7.79 1.69
C ILE A 68 -15.16 -8.96 0.76
N PRO A 69 -14.13 -8.80 -0.08
CA PRO A 69 -13.62 -9.90 -0.88
C PRO A 69 -12.96 -10.96 0.01
N VAL A 70 -13.18 -12.23 -0.30
CA VAL A 70 -12.47 -13.34 0.36
C VAL A 70 -10.95 -13.23 0.17
N HIS A 71 -10.19 -13.80 1.12
CA HIS A 71 -8.72 -13.78 1.17
C HIS A 71 -8.04 -14.16 -0.16
N ASP A 72 -8.56 -15.17 -0.87
CA ASP A 72 -8.05 -15.58 -2.19
C ASP A 72 -8.18 -14.47 -3.24
N THR A 73 -9.29 -13.72 -3.21
CA THR A 73 -9.50 -12.58 -4.12
C THR A 73 -8.56 -11.44 -3.76
N ILE A 74 -8.38 -11.14 -2.48
CA ILE A 74 -7.42 -10.13 -2.00
C ILE A 74 -6.00 -10.49 -2.48
N ALA A 75 -5.53 -11.70 -2.17
CA ALA A 75 -4.20 -12.18 -2.51
C ALA A 75 -3.93 -12.09 -4.02
N ARG A 76 -4.87 -12.58 -4.83
CA ARG A 76 -4.76 -12.53 -6.30
C ARG A 76 -4.69 -11.10 -6.81
N VAL A 77 -5.57 -10.22 -6.33
CA VAL A 77 -5.64 -8.84 -6.82
C VAL A 77 -4.38 -8.08 -6.46
N VAL A 78 -3.94 -8.15 -5.20
CA VAL A 78 -2.71 -7.47 -4.73
C VAL A 78 -1.49 -7.99 -5.49
N SER A 79 -1.43 -9.29 -5.78
CA SER A 79 -0.33 -9.89 -6.57
C SER A 79 -0.29 -9.42 -8.03
N CYS A 80 -1.39 -8.93 -8.59
CA CYS A 80 -1.46 -8.39 -9.94
C CYS A 80 -1.07 -6.91 -10.02
N ILE A 81 -0.91 -6.21 -8.89
CA ILE A 81 -0.57 -4.80 -8.87
C ILE A 81 0.89 -4.60 -9.27
N SER A 82 1.14 -3.67 -10.18
CA SER A 82 2.50 -3.30 -10.56
C SER A 82 3.23 -2.65 -9.38
N PRO A 83 4.34 -3.25 -8.87
CA PRO A 83 5.08 -2.69 -7.74
C PRO A 83 5.61 -1.27 -8.03
N ALA A 84 6.00 -1.00 -9.28
CA ALA A 84 6.49 0.31 -9.70
C ALA A 84 5.39 1.38 -9.63
N LYS A 85 4.17 1.05 -10.07
CA LYS A 85 3.04 1.98 -10.02
C LYS A 85 2.52 2.19 -8.60
N PHE A 86 2.50 1.14 -7.79
CA PHE A 86 2.17 1.27 -6.38
C PHE A 86 3.18 2.16 -5.64
N HIS A 87 4.48 1.97 -5.92
CA HIS A 87 5.53 2.80 -5.36
C HIS A 87 5.43 4.27 -5.78
N GLU A 88 5.16 4.55 -7.06
CA GLU A 88 4.93 5.90 -7.59
C GLU A 88 3.75 6.59 -6.89
N CYS A 89 2.62 5.88 -6.77
CA CYS A 89 1.43 6.32 -6.04
C CYS A 89 1.78 6.70 -4.58
N PHE A 90 2.50 5.81 -3.87
CA PHE A 90 2.90 6.04 -2.49
C PHE A 90 3.80 7.26 -2.32
N ILE A 91 4.81 7.43 -3.17
CA ILE A 91 5.71 8.60 -3.09
C ILE A 91 4.96 9.90 -3.37
N ASN A 92 4.04 9.92 -4.33
CA ASN A 92 3.25 11.11 -4.62
C ASN A 92 2.33 11.47 -3.43
N LEU A 93 1.69 10.48 -2.80
CA LEU A 93 0.94 10.69 -1.57
C LEU A 93 1.81 11.30 -0.46
N MET A 94 3.03 10.80 -0.27
CA MET A 94 3.94 11.30 0.77
C MET A 94 4.40 12.74 0.47
N ARG A 95 4.65 13.08 -0.80
CA ARG A 95 4.97 14.45 -1.21
C ARG A 95 3.81 15.41 -0.98
N ASP A 96 2.58 15.01 -1.28
CA ASP A 96 1.40 15.85 -1.06
C ASP A 96 1.08 16.02 0.44
N CYS A 97 1.56 15.12 1.29
CA CYS A 97 1.50 15.26 2.74
C CYS A 97 2.66 16.10 3.32
N HIS A 98 3.69 16.40 2.53
CA HIS A 98 4.89 17.10 2.98
C HIS A 98 4.90 18.55 2.48
N SER A 99 4.80 19.50 3.40
CA SER A 99 5.10 20.91 3.09
C SER A 99 6.61 21.11 3.10
N SER A 100 7.16 21.61 1.99
CA SER A 100 8.58 21.93 1.87
C SER A 100 8.90 23.17 2.70
N ASP A 101 9.23 22.97 3.97
CA ASP A 101 9.78 24.00 4.83
C ASP A 101 11.32 23.95 4.80
N ASP A 102 11.98 25.10 4.64
CA ASP A 102 13.45 25.24 4.48
C ASP A 102 14.30 24.71 5.67
N LYS A 103 13.66 24.16 6.70
CA LYS A 103 14.32 23.66 7.92
C LYS A 103 14.32 22.15 8.07
N ASP A 104 13.68 21.41 7.15
CA ASP A 104 13.57 19.96 7.30
C ASP A 104 14.90 19.26 7.03
N VAL A 105 15.32 18.43 8.00
CA VAL A 105 16.52 17.59 7.87
C VAL A 105 16.07 16.24 7.31
N ILE A 106 16.60 15.91 6.13
CA ILE A 106 16.33 14.62 5.47
C ILE A 106 17.41 13.61 5.86
N ALA A 107 17.03 12.61 6.64
CA ALA A 107 17.89 11.48 6.99
C ALA A 107 17.90 10.45 5.85
N ILE A 108 19.09 9.98 5.47
CA ILE A 108 19.26 8.91 4.48
C ILE A 108 19.75 7.65 5.19
N ASP A 109 18.98 6.57 5.07
CA ASP A 109 19.28 5.30 5.75
C ASP A 109 19.05 4.10 4.83
N GLY A 110 19.84 3.05 5.02
CA GLY A 110 19.76 1.80 4.26
C GLY A 110 19.15 0.67 5.10
N LYS A 111 18.11 0.02 4.57
CA LYS A 111 17.40 -1.09 5.23
C LYS A 111 17.39 -2.33 4.36
N THR A 112 17.52 -3.48 4.99
CA THR A 112 17.33 -4.79 4.34
C THR A 112 15.96 -5.33 4.74
N LEU A 113 15.10 -5.59 3.76
CA LEU A 113 13.75 -6.09 4.02
C LEU A 113 13.81 -7.54 4.50
N ARG A 114 13.24 -7.80 5.68
CA ARG A 114 13.16 -9.16 6.25
C ARG A 114 12.30 -10.05 5.34
N HIS A 115 12.71 -11.30 5.18
CA HIS A 115 11.99 -12.31 4.38
C HIS A 115 11.82 -11.99 2.88
N SER A 116 12.57 -11.01 2.37
CA SER A 116 12.51 -10.59 0.96
C SER A 116 13.42 -11.39 0.02
N SER A 117 14.27 -12.26 0.57
CA SER A 117 15.14 -13.13 -0.23
C SER A 117 14.32 -14.22 -0.91
N ASP A 118 14.57 -14.45 -2.20
CA ASP A 118 13.91 -15.51 -2.95
C ASP A 118 14.95 -16.53 -3.43
N LYS A 119 15.12 -17.60 -2.65
CA LYS A 119 16.06 -18.68 -2.97
C LYS A 119 15.66 -19.46 -4.22
N SER A 120 14.36 -19.54 -4.53
CA SER A 120 13.86 -20.29 -5.69
C SER A 120 14.30 -19.63 -7.00
N HIS A 121 14.30 -18.28 -7.03
CA HIS A 121 14.79 -17.48 -8.16
C HIS A 121 16.23 -16.99 -7.99
N ARG A 122 16.99 -17.51 -7.01
CA ARG A 122 18.38 -17.11 -6.70
C ARG A 122 18.55 -15.60 -6.49
N ARG A 123 17.59 -14.94 -5.87
CA ARG A 123 17.64 -13.51 -5.55
C ARG A 123 18.01 -13.31 -4.08
N GLY A 124 18.97 -12.41 -3.84
CA GLY A 124 19.32 -11.95 -2.50
C GLY A 124 18.18 -11.19 -1.82
N ALA A 125 18.39 -10.80 -0.57
CA ALA A 125 17.45 -9.92 0.12
C ALA A 125 17.37 -8.56 -0.59
N ILE A 126 16.22 -7.90 -0.48
CA ILE A 126 16.02 -6.57 -1.03
C ILE A 126 16.66 -5.55 -0.09
N HIS A 127 17.65 -4.81 -0.61
CA HIS A 127 18.23 -3.64 0.01
C HIS A 127 17.52 -2.38 -0.49
N VAL A 128 17.18 -1.47 0.42
CA VAL A 128 16.46 -0.24 0.12
C VAL A 128 17.15 0.93 0.82
N ILE A 129 17.37 2.03 0.10
CA ILE A 129 17.74 3.32 0.70
C ILE A 129 16.46 4.14 0.82
N SER A 130 16.22 4.73 1.99
CA SER A 130 15.07 5.61 2.26
C SER A 130 15.55 7.02 2.60
N ALA A 131 14.83 8.02 2.08
CA ALA A 131 14.92 9.42 2.47
C ALA A 131 13.77 9.75 3.43
N PHE A 132 14.10 10.06 4.67
CA PHE A 132 13.17 10.27 5.77
C PHE A 132 13.19 11.72 6.24
N SER A 133 12.04 12.38 6.18
CA SER A 133 11.83 13.69 6.78
C SER A 133 11.75 13.54 8.30
N THR A 134 12.72 14.13 9.00
CA THR A 134 12.77 14.06 10.47
C THR A 134 11.70 14.93 11.11
N MET A 135 11.34 16.06 10.50
CA MET A 135 10.29 16.93 11.01
C MET A 135 8.90 16.32 10.86
N HIS A 136 8.62 15.69 9.72
CA HIS A 136 7.28 15.18 9.39
C HIS A 136 7.11 13.68 9.71
N SER A 137 8.17 13.02 10.20
CA SER A 137 8.18 11.60 10.54
C SER A 137 7.71 10.69 9.40
N LEU A 138 8.08 11.02 8.16
CA LEU A 138 7.62 10.31 6.96
C LEU A 138 8.74 10.04 5.95
N VAL A 139 8.60 8.96 5.18
CA VAL A 139 9.51 8.63 4.09
C VAL A 139 9.06 9.36 2.82
N ILE A 140 9.87 10.30 2.33
CA ILE A 140 9.59 11.09 1.11
C ILE A 140 10.16 10.47 -0.17
N GLY A 141 11.02 9.46 -0.01
CA GLY A 141 11.70 8.78 -1.11
C GLY A 141 12.23 7.44 -0.67
N GLN A 142 12.20 6.45 -1.55
CA GLN A 142 12.92 5.20 -1.35
C GLN A 142 13.35 4.63 -2.70
N ILE A 143 14.48 3.93 -2.72
CA ILE A 143 14.98 3.26 -3.92
C ILE A 143 15.56 1.90 -3.53
N LYS A 144 15.24 0.88 -4.33
CA LYS A 144 15.88 -0.43 -4.22
C LYS A 144 17.32 -0.31 -4.73
N THR A 145 18.26 -0.88 -3.98
CA THR A 145 19.67 -1.01 -4.37
C THR A 145 20.05 -2.48 -4.57
N ASP A 146 21.18 -2.69 -5.26
CA ASP A 146 21.73 -4.02 -5.54
C ASP A 146 22.34 -4.69 -4.31
#